data_AF-A0A4S8KJ70-F1
#
_entry.id   AF-A0A4S8KJ70-F1
#
_cell.length_a   1.000
_cell.length_b   1.000
_cell.length_c   1.000
_cell.angle_alpha   90.00
_cell.angle_beta   90.00
_cell.angle_gamma   90.00
#
_symmetry.space_group_name_H-M   'P 1'
#
loop_
_entity.id
_entity.type
_entity.pdbx_description
1 polymer ?
#
loop_
_entity_poly.entity_id
_entity_poly.type
_entity_poly.pdbx_seq_one_letter_code
_entity_poly.pdbx_strand_id
1 'polypeptide(L)'
;MSAQKSPIPIPNDLVIEPNGKVHCPNCHKEVGVGTGGLKNFEKRHWMKEKCTEDGKAYRLIQKKPLAAFLRPRAKLVPPRASVPKTVEPLQKVNPAPPHQDPTSSRSTPTSQPTTGPFQTLRMLALQVPDDAPISAGLEVFLAEPASLLGDTTNLAADTLFEEVVNPLLHNVFQGKTDSELENMVRYDRQGVLGFCTLATYVTEVKNIPIGLLEARSLRLEKAITTLYPHAPTVEQPEGSLPESPPLRLVNSVSLVDSDPATQDNTNPPVSPTRRITDVDSLFPNDNSQINPIPTTKRNNPPS
;
A
#
# COMPACT_ATOMS: atom_id res chain seq x y z
N MET A 1 -9.93 22.96 -42.27
CA MET A 1 -9.43 21.57 -42.33
C MET A 1 -9.68 20.95 -40.97
N SER A 2 -10.69 20.09 -40.83
CA SER A 2 -11.02 19.46 -39.55
C SER A 2 -10.00 18.38 -39.25
N ALA A 3 -9.23 18.55 -38.17
CA ALA A 3 -8.29 17.55 -37.71
C ALA A 3 -9.05 16.24 -37.44
N GLN A 4 -8.73 15.19 -38.20
CA GLN A 4 -9.24 13.84 -37.94
C GLN A 4 -8.63 13.39 -36.62
N LYS A 5 -9.41 13.47 -35.55
CA LYS A 5 -9.04 13.00 -34.22
C LYS A 5 -9.12 11.48 -34.25
N SER A 6 -7.98 10.81 -34.21
CA SER A 6 -7.90 9.35 -34.17
C SER A 6 -8.77 8.80 -33.03
N PRO A 7 -9.53 7.71 -33.24
CA PRO A 7 -10.34 7.10 -32.20
C PRO A 7 -9.45 6.68 -31.02
N ILE A 8 -9.80 7.10 -29.80
CA ILE A 8 -9.10 6.67 -28.60
C ILE A 8 -9.53 5.23 -28.32
N PRO A 9 -8.58 4.26 -28.28
CA PRO A 9 -8.92 2.87 -28.07
C PRO A 9 -9.54 2.66 -26.68
N ILE A 10 -10.44 1.69 -26.60
CA ILE A 10 -11.04 1.28 -25.34
C ILE A 10 -10.01 0.46 -24.54
N PRO A 11 -9.91 0.61 -23.21
CA PRO A 11 -9.16 -0.32 -22.38
C PRO A 11 -9.65 -1.76 -22.57
N ASN A 12 -8.70 -2.70 -22.73
CA ASN A 12 -9.01 -4.11 -22.97
C ASN A 12 -9.63 -4.81 -21.74
N ASP A 13 -9.49 -4.20 -20.56
CA ASP A 13 -9.81 -4.84 -19.28
C ASP A 13 -11.25 -4.55 -18.80
N LEU A 14 -12.13 -4.10 -19.70
CA LEU A 14 -13.52 -3.82 -19.35
C LEU A 14 -14.33 -5.11 -19.25
N VAL A 15 -14.68 -5.47 -18.02
CA VAL A 15 -15.56 -6.60 -17.73
C VAL A 15 -17.01 -6.15 -17.72
N ILE A 16 -17.88 -6.87 -18.44
CA ILE A 16 -19.33 -6.68 -18.35
C ILE A 16 -19.83 -7.44 -17.12
N GLU A 17 -20.44 -6.72 -16.19
CA GLU A 17 -21.04 -7.31 -14.98
C GLU A 17 -22.26 -8.18 -15.33
N PRO A 18 -22.64 -9.13 -14.46
CA PRO A 18 -23.82 -9.99 -14.66
C PRO A 18 -25.15 -9.22 -14.88
N ASN A 19 -25.22 -7.97 -14.42
CA ASN A 19 -26.35 -7.07 -14.61
C ASN A 19 -26.42 -6.42 -16.02
N GLY A 20 -25.47 -6.74 -16.92
CA GLY A 20 -25.39 -6.18 -18.26
C GLY A 20 -24.89 -4.73 -18.30
N LYS A 21 -24.16 -4.28 -17.28
CA LYS A 21 -23.51 -2.97 -17.21
C LYS A 21 -21.99 -3.09 -17.23
N VAL A 22 -21.33 -1.99 -17.57
CA VAL A 22 -19.88 -1.84 -17.48
C VAL A 22 -19.55 -0.58 -16.69
N HIS A 23 -18.50 -0.64 -15.87
CA HIS A 23 -17.98 0.54 -15.19
C HIS A 23 -17.10 1.36 -16.14
N CYS A 24 -17.49 2.60 -16.45
CA CYS A 24 -16.71 3.44 -17.35
C CYS A 24 -15.45 4.00 -16.66
N PRO A 25 -14.22 3.74 -17.14
CA PRO A 25 -13.00 4.17 -16.45
C PRO A 25 -12.72 5.66 -16.58
N ASN A 26 -13.41 6.37 -17.49
CA ASN A 26 -13.24 7.81 -17.64
C ASN A 26 -14.18 8.62 -16.73
N CYS A 27 -15.45 8.23 -16.65
CA CYS A 27 -16.47 8.98 -15.91
C CYS A 27 -16.96 8.30 -14.64
N HIS A 28 -16.51 7.06 -14.38
CA HIS A 28 -16.85 6.24 -13.22
C HIS A 28 -18.36 5.98 -13.03
N LYS A 29 -19.15 6.07 -14.11
CA LYS A 29 -20.56 5.69 -14.11
C LYS A 29 -20.75 4.25 -14.58
N GLU A 30 -21.75 3.57 -14.02
CA GLU A 30 -22.25 2.32 -14.57
C GLU A 30 -23.05 2.59 -15.84
N VAL A 31 -22.68 1.93 -16.94
CA VAL A 31 -23.32 2.11 -18.24
C VAL A 31 -23.88 0.78 -18.71
N GLY A 32 -25.19 0.73 -18.94
CA GLY A 32 -25.82 -0.44 -19.54
C GLY A 32 -25.32 -0.64 -20.97
N VAL A 33 -24.74 -1.81 -21.26
CA VAL A 33 -24.19 -2.13 -22.58
C VAL A 33 -25.24 -2.73 -23.51
N GLY A 34 -26.32 -3.30 -22.96
CA GLY A 34 -27.38 -3.96 -23.73
C GLY A 34 -26.87 -5.17 -24.53
N THR A 35 -27.66 -5.63 -25.51
CA THR A 35 -27.32 -6.81 -26.34
C THR A 35 -26.07 -6.63 -27.20
N GLY A 36 -25.66 -5.38 -27.46
CA GLY A 36 -24.48 -5.07 -28.26
C GLY A 36 -23.15 -5.08 -27.50
N GLY A 37 -23.15 -5.34 -26.19
CA GLY A 37 -21.94 -5.45 -25.36
C GLY A 37 -21.03 -4.22 -25.45
N LEU A 38 -19.71 -4.45 -25.35
CA LEU A 38 -18.70 -3.38 -25.34
C LEU A 38 -18.71 -2.52 -26.62
N LYS A 39 -19.12 -3.06 -27.78
CA LYS A 39 -19.28 -2.27 -29.01
C LYS A 39 -20.34 -1.17 -28.86
N ASN A 40 -21.41 -1.44 -28.11
CA ASN A 40 -22.45 -0.45 -27.84
C ASN A 40 -21.98 0.60 -26.84
N PHE A 41 -21.20 0.18 -25.83
CA PHE A 41 -20.54 1.11 -24.91
C PHE A 41 -19.60 2.08 -25.64
N GLU A 42 -18.76 1.57 -26.53
CA GLU A 42 -17.86 2.37 -27.35
C GLU A 42 -18.62 3.43 -28.14
N LYS A 43 -19.66 2.99 -28.87
CA LYS A 43 -20.39 3.85 -29.80
C LYS A 43 -21.23 4.90 -29.08
N ARG A 44 -21.85 4.55 -27.95
CA ARG A 44 -22.86 5.38 -27.28
C ARG A 44 -22.36 6.14 -26.07
N HIS A 45 -21.25 5.73 -25.45
CA HIS A 45 -20.76 6.32 -24.21
C HIS A 45 -19.28 6.72 -24.26
N TRP A 46 -18.38 5.81 -24.64
CA TRP A 46 -16.93 6.02 -24.54
C TRP A 46 -16.48 7.31 -25.23
N MET A 47 -15.80 8.18 -24.46
CA MET A 47 -15.27 9.47 -24.92
C MET A 47 -16.27 10.39 -25.63
N LYS A 48 -17.58 10.18 -25.43
CA LYS A 48 -18.61 11.12 -25.86
C LYS A 48 -18.59 12.36 -24.95
N GLU A 49 -19.20 13.44 -25.43
CA GLU A 49 -19.29 14.71 -24.73
C GLU A 49 -19.74 14.54 -23.27
N LYS A 50 -20.86 13.85 -23.07
CA LYS A 50 -21.39 13.53 -21.73
C LYS A 50 -20.41 12.74 -20.85
N CYS A 51 -19.77 11.70 -21.40
CA CYS A 51 -18.75 10.92 -20.69
C CYS A 51 -17.54 11.80 -20.31
N THR A 52 -17.16 12.73 -21.19
CA THR A 52 -16.02 13.62 -20.98
C THR A 52 -16.33 14.68 -19.92
N GLU A 53 -17.52 15.28 -19.96
CA GLU A 53 -18.01 16.24 -18.97
C GLU A 53 -18.14 15.60 -17.59
N ASP A 54 -18.77 14.42 -17.53
CA ASP A 54 -18.91 13.65 -16.30
C ASP A 54 -17.54 13.26 -15.73
N GLY A 55 -16.59 12.86 -16.58
CA GLY A 55 -15.21 12.57 -16.17
C GLY A 55 -14.47 13.79 -15.63
N LYS A 56 -14.67 14.98 -16.22
CA LYS A 56 -14.13 16.24 -15.69
C LYS A 56 -14.73 16.57 -14.33
N ALA A 57 -16.05 16.46 -14.18
CA ALA A 57 -16.73 16.70 -12.91
C ALA A 57 -16.27 15.73 -11.82
N TYR A 58 -16.13 14.43 -12.15
CA TYR A 58 -15.60 13.43 -11.24
C TYR A 58 -14.19 13.78 -10.75
N ARG A 59 -13.27 14.14 -11.66
CA ARG A 59 -11.91 14.56 -11.31
C ARG A 59 -11.90 15.83 -10.45
N LEU A 60 -12.80 16.77 -10.67
CA LEU A 60 -12.94 17.98 -9.83
C LEU A 60 -13.45 17.66 -8.41
N ILE A 61 -14.38 16.71 -8.28
CA ILE A 61 -14.87 16.27 -6.97
C ILE A 61 -13.79 15.53 -6.19
N GLN A 62 -12.99 14.69 -6.85
CA GLN A 62 -11.85 14.02 -6.21
C GLN A 62 -10.71 14.97 -5.83
N LYS A 63 -10.56 16.10 -6.54
CA LYS A 63 -9.56 17.14 -6.23
C LYS A 63 -9.97 18.12 -5.14
N LYS A 64 -11.07 17.90 -4.41
CA LYS A 64 -11.43 18.80 -3.30
C LYS A 64 -10.34 18.76 -2.22
N PRO A 65 -9.69 19.89 -1.91
CA PRO A 65 -8.73 19.96 -0.82
C PRO A 65 -9.45 19.81 0.52
N LEU A 66 -8.72 19.31 1.52
CA LEU A 66 -9.07 19.14 2.95
C LEU A 66 -9.43 20.46 3.66
N ALA A 67 -10.28 21.31 3.09
CA ALA A 67 -10.68 22.60 3.64
C ALA A 67 -11.95 22.54 4.52
N ALA A 68 -12.39 21.34 4.92
CA ALA A 68 -13.53 21.17 5.82
C ALA A 68 -13.13 21.08 7.31
N PHE A 69 -11.83 21.15 7.65
CA PHE A 69 -11.31 20.95 9.02
C PHE A 69 -10.96 22.22 9.80
N LEU A 70 -11.36 23.41 9.33
CA LEU A 70 -11.25 24.64 10.13
C LEU A 70 -12.62 24.99 10.72
N ARG A 71 -13.05 24.23 11.73
CA ARG A 71 -14.03 24.75 12.70
C ARG A 71 -13.26 25.52 13.78
N PRO A 72 -13.47 26.84 13.96
CA PRO A 72 -12.94 27.56 15.10
C PRO A 72 -13.51 26.98 16.39
N ARG A 73 -12.65 26.47 17.26
CA ARG A 73 -13.02 26.00 18.60
C ARG A 73 -13.54 27.19 19.40
N ALA A 74 -14.80 27.13 19.84
CA ALA A 74 -15.37 28.12 20.74
C ALA A 74 -14.51 28.22 22.02
N LYS A 75 -14.17 29.44 22.41
CA LYS A 75 -13.44 29.75 23.65
C LYS A 75 -14.33 29.37 24.84
N LEU A 76 -13.96 28.30 25.55
CA LEU A 76 -14.50 28.03 26.87
C LEU A 76 -13.99 29.12 27.83
N VAL A 77 -14.94 29.89 28.36
CA VAL A 77 -14.76 30.89 29.40
C VAL A 77 -14.40 30.17 30.71
N PRO A 78 -13.30 30.53 31.41
CA PRO A 78 -13.10 30.13 32.80
C PRO A 78 -13.83 31.10 33.74
N PRO A 79 -14.44 30.63 34.84
CA PRO A 79 -15.01 31.51 35.86
C PRO A 79 -13.91 32.22 36.68
N ARG A 80 -14.09 33.54 36.87
CA ARG A 80 -13.56 34.42 37.95
C ARG A 80 -13.71 33.75 39.33
N ALA A 81 -12.99 34.04 40.41
CA ALA A 81 -11.95 34.99 40.83
C ALA A 81 -11.33 34.38 42.13
N SER A 82 -10.10 34.66 42.54
CA SER A 82 -9.79 35.81 43.43
C SER A 82 -8.27 35.91 43.69
N VAL A 83 -7.69 37.04 43.28
CA VAL A 83 -6.94 38.06 44.07
C VAL A 83 -5.72 37.64 44.93
N PRO A 84 -4.68 38.52 45.03
CA PRO A 84 -3.28 38.13 44.85
C PRO A 84 -2.40 38.29 46.09
N LYS A 85 -1.16 37.79 46.02
CA LYS A 85 -0.06 38.26 46.85
C LYS A 85 1.24 38.40 46.04
N THR A 86 1.59 39.66 45.82
CA THR A 86 2.92 40.27 45.66
C THR A 86 4.01 39.59 46.51
N VAL A 87 5.22 39.38 45.98
CA VAL A 87 6.50 40.01 46.38
C VAL A 87 7.58 39.74 45.31
N GLU A 88 8.43 40.74 45.17
CA GLU A 88 9.56 41.14 44.30
C GLU A 88 10.65 40.14 43.83
N PRO A 89 11.49 40.58 42.86
CA PRO A 89 12.50 39.77 42.17
C PRO A 89 13.92 39.94 42.75
N LEU A 90 14.79 38.93 42.62
CA LEU A 90 16.23 39.14 42.84
C LEU A 90 17.14 38.15 42.05
N GLN A 91 18.00 38.75 41.20
CA GLN A 91 19.39 38.40 40.84
C GLN A 91 19.70 36.96 40.35
N LYS A 92 20.05 36.74 39.08
CA LYS A 92 21.38 36.96 38.45
C LYS A 92 22.55 36.34 39.21
N VAL A 93 22.98 35.13 38.82
CA VAL A 93 24.40 34.76 38.71
C VAL A 93 24.55 33.67 37.63
N ASN A 94 25.44 33.91 36.67
CA ASN A 94 26.06 32.91 35.82
C ASN A 94 27.50 32.75 36.36
N PRO A 95 28.09 31.54 36.42
CA PRO A 95 29.24 31.33 35.55
C PRO A 95 29.42 29.90 34.99
N ALA A 96 29.95 29.93 33.77
CA ALA A 96 30.70 28.99 32.91
C ALA A 96 31.46 27.74 33.50
N PRO A 97 31.97 26.85 32.61
CA PRO A 97 32.13 25.37 32.75
C PRO A 97 33.54 24.90 33.17
N PRO A 98 33.79 23.57 33.27
CA PRO A 98 34.76 22.95 32.33
C PRO A 98 34.59 21.43 31.96
N HIS A 99 35.02 21.09 30.72
CA HIS A 99 35.83 19.93 30.22
C HIS A 99 35.49 18.46 30.55
N GLN A 100 35.14 17.62 29.55
CA GLN A 100 35.96 16.64 28.76
C GLN A 100 36.37 15.35 29.52
N ASP A 101 35.71 14.20 29.31
CA ASP A 101 35.95 13.11 28.32
C ASP A 101 36.60 11.88 29.03
N PRO A 102 36.71 10.67 28.43
CA PRO A 102 35.70 9.82 27.81
C PRO A 102 35.70 8.40 28.46
N THR A 103 34.63 7.61 28.37
CA THR A 103 34.75 6.17 28.64
C THR A 103 33.85 5.38 27.71
N SER A 104 34.52 4.67 26.79
CA SER A 104 33.97 3.59 25.97
C SER A 104 33.17 2.62 26.84
N SER A 105 31.92 2.38 26.46
CA SER A 105 31.21 1.17 26.85
C SER A 105 30.53 0.59 25.63
N ARG A 106 31.11 -0.55 25.25
CA ARG A 106 30.65 -1.60 24.34
C ARG A 106 29.11 -1.74 24.34
N SER A 107 28.48 -1.25 23.28
CA SER A 107 27.06 -1.48 23.02
C SER A 107 26.87 -2.90 22.47
N THR A 108 26.25 -3.76 23.27
CA THR A 108 25.48 -4.90 22.77
C THR A 108 24.34 -4.37 21.89
N PRO A 109 23.96 -5.02 20.77
CA PRO A 109 22.84 -4.60 19.97
C PRO A 109 21.54 -4.96 20.70
N THR A 110 21.13 -4.11 21.63
CA THR A 110 19.75 -4.10 22.11
C THR A 110 18.92 -3.50 20.98
N SER A 111 18.22 -4.35 20.25
CA SER A 111 17.22 -3.99 19.25
C SER A 111 16.14 -3.14 19.91
N GLN A 112 16.32 -1.81 19.87
CA GLN A 112 15.27 -0.86 20.19
C GLN A 112 14.15 -1.03 19.16
N PRO A 113 12.87 -1.04 19.56
CA PRO A 113 11.78 -1.02 18.60
C PRO A 113 11.83 0.35 17.92
N THR A 114 12.22 0.37 16.65
CA THR A 114 12.12 1.56 15.81
C THR A 114 10.63 1.90 15.71
N THR A 115 10.20 2.95 16.42
CA THR A 115 8.82 3.46 16.39
C THR A 115 8.56 4.16 15.05
N GLY A 116 8.53 3.37 13.98
CA GLY A 116 8.28 3.85 12.63
C GLY A 116 6.78 4.04 12.37
N PRO A 117 6.42 4.86 11.37
CA PRO A 117 5.02 5.17 11.04
C PRO A 117 4.15 3.96 10.66
N PHE A 118 4.78 2.89 10.16
CA PHE A 118 4.09 1.66 9.76
C PHE A 118 4.31 0.51 10.74
N GLN A 119 4.81 0.80 11.96
CA GLN A 119 5.13 -0.21 12.96
C GLN A 119 3.87 -0.97 13.42
N THR A 120 2.75 -0.27 13.59
CA THR A 120 1.47 -0.90 13.97
C THR A 120 1.03 -1.93 12.93
N LEU A 121 0.94 -1.53 11.66
CA LEU A 121 0.64 -2.44 10.56
C LEU A 121 1.63 -3.61 10.49
N ARG A 122 2.93 -3.37 10.69
CA ARG A 122 3.95 -4.43 10.71
C ARG A 122 3.71 -5.43 11.83
N MET A 123 3.40 -4.97 13.04
CA MET A 123 3.09 -5.83 14.18
C MET A 123 1.80 -6.63 13.97
N LEU A 124 0.79 -6.04 13.34
CA LEU A 124 -0.45 -6.72 12.95
C LEU A 124 -0.18 -7.78 11.87
N ALA A 125 0.64 -7.47 10.87
CA ALA A 125 0.99 -8.39 9.80
C ALA A 125 1.70 -9.67 10.31
N LEU A 126 2.43 -9.59 11.43
CA LEU A 126 3.05 -10.76 12.06
C LEU A 126 2.05 -11.74 12.66
N GLN A 127 0.79 -11.36 12.84
CA GLN A 127 -0.27 -12.22 13.37
C GLN A 127 -0.99 -13.01 12.29
N VAL A 128 -0.81 -12.61 11.02
CA VAL A 128 -1.36 -13.35 9.88
C VAL A 128 -0.60 -14.69 9.79
N PRO A 129 -1.30 -15.84 9.71
CA PRO A 129 -0.66 -17.12 9.47
C PRO A 129 0.17 -17.10 8.18
N ASP A 130 1.30 -17.80 8.20
CA ASP A 130 2.16 -17.98 7.02
C ASP A 130 1.65 -19.18 6.22
N ASP A 131 0.42 -19.09 5.72
CA ASP A 131 -0.17 -20.12 4.88
C ASP A 131 0.33 -19.95 3.43
N ALA A 132 0.78 -21.06 2.83
CA ALA A 132 1.45 -21.12 1.53
C ALA A 132 0.70 -20.39 0.39
N PRO A 133 1.42 -19.92 -0.65
CA PRO A 133 1.04 -18.72 -1.40
C PRO A 133 -0.11 -19.00 -2.37
N ILE A 134 -1.24 -18.37 -2.11
CA ILE A 134 -2.19 -18.03 -3.16
C ILE A 134 -1.88 -16.58 -3.50
N SER A 135 -1.44 -16.33 -4.73
CA SER A 135 -1.30 -14.94 -5.24
C SER A 135 -2.61 -14.21 -5.00
N ALA A 136 -2.56 -13.25 -4.08
CA ALA A 136 -3.72 -12.55 -3.60
C ALA A 136 -3.64 -11.06 -3.94
N GLY A 137 -2.72 -10.63 -4.80
CA GLY A 137 -2.62 -9.27 -5.32
C GLY A 137 -1.70 -8.34 -4.52
N LEU A 138 -1.08 -8.81 -3.43
CA LEU A 138 -0.04 -8.06 -2.69
C LEU A 138 1.38 -8.49 -3.08
N GLU A 139 1.52 -9.50 -3.94
CA GLU A 139 2.81 -10.06 -4.33
C GLU A 139 3.76 -9.05 -4.99
N VAL A 140 3.21 -7.97 -5.56
CA VAL A 140 4.02 -6.90 -6.16
C VAL A 140 4.95 -6.22 -5.16
N PHE A 141 4.60 -6.25 -3.87
CA PHE A 141 5.41 -5.65 -2.81
C PHE A 141 6.51 -6.57 -2.27
N LEU A 142 6.58 -7.82 -2.74
CA LEU A 142 7.68 -8.73 -2.40
C LEU A 142 8.99 -8.33 -3.09
N ALA A 143 8.90 -7.56 -4.18
CA ALA A 143 10.06 -7.02 -4.86
C ALA A 143 10.78 -5.99 -3.98
N GLU A 144 12.11 -5.94 -4.09
CA GLU A 144 12.91 -4.94 -3.40
C GLU A 144 12.48 -3.52 -3.83
N PRO A 145 12.23 -2.58 -2.89
CA PRO A 145 11.70 -1.25 -3.23
C PRO A 145 12.54 -0.48 -4.25
N ALA A 146 13.87 -0.60 -4.19
CA ALA A 146 14.77 0.05 -5.15
C ALA A 146 14.58 -0.50 -6.57
N SER A 147 14.38 -1.81 -6.72
CA SER A 147 14.11 -2.45 -8.01
C SER A 147 12.71 -2.14 -8.53
N LEU A 148 11.71 -2.09 -7.64
CA LEU A 148 10.32 -1.82 -7.98
C LEU A 148 10.12 -0.40 -8.52
N LEU A 149 10.87 0.56 -8.00
CA LEU A 149 10.80 1.96 -8.42
C LEU A 149 11.69 2.27 -9.63
N GLY A 150 12.68 1.43 -9.94
CA GLY A 150 13.65 1.67 -11.01
C GLY A 150 14.60 2.84 -10.72
N ASP A 151 15.32 3.29 -11.76
CA ASP A 151 16.22 4.44 -11.63
C ASP A 151 15.45 5.76 -11.50
N THR A 152 15.25 6.16 -10.25
CA THR A 152 14.51 7.35 -9.83
C THR A 152 15.39 8.32 -9.06
N THR A 153 16.70 8.22 -9.22
CA THR A 153 17.69 9.03 -8.49
C THR A 153 17.50 10.53 -8.70
N ASN A 154 16.94 10.94 -9.84
CA ASN A 154 16.77 12.33 -10.22
C ASN A 154 15.33 12.85 -10.10
N LEU A 155 14.38 12.05 -9.62
CA LEU A 155 12.99 12.47 -9.50
C LEU A 155 12.73 13.18 -8.17
N ALA A 156 12.04 14.31 -8.23
CA ALA A 156 11.49 14.96 -7.05
C ALA A 156 10.44 14.05 -6.38
N ALA A 157 10.29 14.14 -5.05
CA ALA A 157 9.39 13.28 -4.28
C ALA A 157 7.94 13.29 -4.80
N ASP A 158 7.41 14.46 -5.16
CA ASP A 158 6.05 14.59 -5.70
C ASP A 158 5.90 13.91 -7.07
N THR A 159 6.88 14.08 -7.96
CA THR A 159 6.89 13.44 -9.29
C THR A 159 7.05 11.93 -9.15
N LEU A 160 7.97 11.47 -8.30
CA LEU A 160 8.16 10.06 -8.01
C LEU A 160 6.88 9.43 -7.46
N PHE A 161 6.19 10.14 -6.55
CA PHE A 161 4.93 9.68 -6.02
C PHE A 161 3.90 9.54 -7.13
N GLU A 162 3.64 10.59 -7.90
CA GLU A 162 2.56 10.58 -8.89
C GLU A 162 2.82 9.68 -10.10
N GLU A 163 4.07 9.54 -10.54
CA GLU A 163 4.42 8.80 -11.76
C GLU A 163 4.76 7.33 -11.51
N VAL A 164 5.21 6.97 -10.30
CA VAL A 164 5.69 5.60 -10.02
C VAL A 164 4.94 4.96 -8.86
N VAL A 165 4.95 5.61 -7.68
CA VAL A 165 4.38 5.00 -6.47
C VAL A 165 2.86 4.94 -6.52
N ASN A 166 2.20 6.02 -6.92
CA ASN A 166 0.75 6.13 -6.94
C ASN A 166 0.11 5.16 -7.97
N PRO A 167 0.62 4.99 -9.20
CA PRO A 167 0.16 3.96 -10.11
C PRO A 167 0.31 2.55 -9.55
N LEU A 168 1.45 2.24 -8.92
CA LEU A 168 1.67 0.96 -8.24
C LEU A 168 0.62 0.73 -7.14
N LEU A 169 0.39 1.73 -6.27
CA LEU A 169 -0.63 1.64 -5.22
C LEU A 169 -2.04 1.53 -5.81
N HIS A 170 -2.33 2.20 -6.91
CA HIS A 170 -3.63 2.11 -7.58
C HIS A 170 -3.87 0.72 -8.15
N ASN A 171 -2.88 0.09 -8.77
CA ASN A 171 -3.00 -1.27 -9.29
C ASN A 171 -3.40 -2.27 -8.20
N VAL A 172 -2.94 -2.05 -6.96
CA VAL A 172 -3.24 -2.94 -5.83
C VAL A 172 -4.54 -2.56 -5.11
N PHE A 173 -4.72 -1.29 -4.78
CA PHE A 173 -5.77 -0.84 -3.86
C PHE A 173 -7.00 -0.22 -4.52
N GLN A 174 -6.89 0.26 -5.76
CA GLN A 174 -7.97 0.98 -6.41
C GLN A 174 -9.11 0.04 -6.79
N GLY A 175 -10.34 0.42 -6.43
CA GLY A 175 -11.53 -0.38 -6.73
C GLY A 175 -11.74 -1.60 -5.85
N LYS A 176 -10.75 -2.00 -5.03
CA LYS A 176 -10.90 -3.09 -4.08
C LYS A 176 -11.85 -2.73 -2.96
N THR A 177 -12.77 -3.62 -2.65
CA THR A 177 -13.64 -3.59 -1.47
C THR A 177 -12.89 -4.03 -0.21
N ASP A 178 -13.48 -3.80 0.96
CA ASP A 178 -12.89 -4.25 2.23
C ASP A 178 -12.79 -5.77 2.29
N SER A 179 -13.81 -6.52 1.84
CA SER A 179 -13.77 -7.99 1.79
C SER A 179 -12.75 -8.54 0.79
N GLU A 180 -12.50 -7.84 -0.32
CA GLU A 180 -11.40 -8.20 -1.21
C GLU A 180 -10.06 -8.02 -0.49
N LEU A 181 -9.81 -6.86 0.13
CA LEU A 181 -8.58 -6.63 0.90
C LEU A 181 -8.38 -7.63 2.04
N GLU A 182 -9.44 -8.03 2.73
CA GLU A 182 -9.40 -9.12 3.71
C GLU A 182 -8.93 -10.43 3.06
N ASN A 183 -9.46 -10.79 1.90
CA ASN A 183 -8.95 -11.97 1.19
C ASN A 183 -7.48 -11.81 0.77
N MET A 184 -7.05 -10.62 0.34
CA MET A 184 -5.65 -10.33 0.00
C MET A 184 -4.73 -10.54 1.23
N VAL A 185 -5.14 -10.00 2.38
CA VAL A 185 -4.40 -10.10 3.65
C VAL A 185 -4.38 -11.54 4.18
N ARG A 186 -5.51 -12.26 4.09
CA ARG A 186 -5.64 -13.63 4.63
C ARG A 186 -4.57 -14.57 4.06
N TYR A 187 -4.20 -14.41 2.80
CA TYR A 187 -3.31 -15.33 2.09
C TYR A 187 -1.92 -14.77 1.78
N ASP A 188 -1.65 -13.49 2.10
CA ASP A 188 -0.39 -12.85 1.69
C ASP A 188 0.20 -11.96 2.80
N ARG A 189 0.61 -12.60 3.90
CA ARG A 189 1.37 -11.96 4.98
C ARG A 189 2.63 -11.24 4.44
N GLN A 190 3.35 -11.91 3.55
CA GLN A 190 4.60 -11.38 3.01
C GLN A 190 4.34 -10.12 2.17
N GLY A 191 3.25 -10.06 1.41
CA GLY A 191 2.83 -8.87 0.68
C GLY A 191 2.50 -7.68 1.58
N VAL A 192 1.88 -7.91 2.75
CA VAL A 192 1.66 -6.84 3.75
C VAL A 192 2.99 -6.33 4.33
N LEU A 193 3.91 -7.23 4.67
CA LEU A 193 5.25 -6.85 5.15
C LEU A 193 6.08 -6.15 4.05
N GLY A 194 5.92 -6.58 2.81
CA GLY A 194 6.48 -5.94 1.62
C GLY A 194 5.95 -4.52 1.47
N PHE A 195 4.64 -4.31 1.65
CA PHE A 195 4.05 -2.97 1.64
C PHE A 195 4.66 -2.09 2.74
N CYS A 196 4.80 -2.59 3.97
CA CYS A 196 5.47 -1.84 5.05
C CYS A 196 6.91 -1.47 4.66
N THR A 197 7.64 -2.39 4.01
CA THR A 197 9.02 -2.17 3.57
C THR A 197 9.10 -1.10 2.48
N LEU A 198 8.22 -1.17 1.47
CA LEU A 198 8.09 -0.13 0.45
C LEU A 198 7.72 1.22 1.08
N ALA A 199 6.73 1.24 1.97
CA ALA A 199 6.22 2.45 2.60
C ALA A 199 7.31 3.15 3.40
N THR A 200 8.05 2.42 4.24
CA THR A 200 9.23 2.92 4.95
C THR A 200 10.29 3.44 3.98
N TYR A 201 10.62 2.69 2.92
CA TYR A 201 11.61 3.12 1.94
C TYR A 201 11.23 4.43 1.27
N VAL A 202 9.99 4.57 0.78
CA VAL A 202 9.60 5.79 0.08
C VAL A 202 9.47 6.99 1.02
N THR A 203 9.09 6.79 2.29
CA THR A 203 9.02 7.90 3.24
C THR A 203 10.38 8.33 3.75
N GLU A 204 11.27 7.39 4.05
CA GLU A 204 12.56 7.68 4.69
C GLU A 204 13.67 7.96 3.67
N VAL A 205 13.72 7.20 2.57
CA VAL A 205 14.77 7.33 1.55
C VAL A 205 14.37 8.32 0.46
N LYS A 206 13.11 8.25 0.02
CA LYS A 206 12.60 9.10 -1.08
C LYS A 206 11.87 10.36 -0.61
N ASN A 207 11.80 10.59 0.71
CA ASN A 207 11.18 11.77 1.33
C ASN A 207 9.73 12.01 0.87
N ILE A 208 8.99 10.95 0.54
CA ILE A 208 7.57 11.05 0.21
C ILE A 208 6.78 11.27 1.51
N PRO A 209 5.86 12.26 1.58
CA PRO A 209 5.06 12.48 2.77
C PRO A 209 4.24 11.25 3.17
N ILE A 210 4.36 10.85 4.43
CA ILE A 210 3.62 9.73 5.02
C ILE A 210 2.11 9.78 4.77
N GLY A 211 1.51 10.97 4.81
CA GLY A 211 0.06 11.16 4.64
C GLY A 211 -0.47 10.67 3.28
N LEU A 212 0.41 10.50 2.28
CA LEU A 212 0.04 9.95 0.98
C LEU A 212 -0.19 8.42 1.02
N LEU A 213 0.39 7.73 2.01
CA LEU A 213 0.28 6.28 2.21
C LEU A 213 -0.71 5.89 3.30
N GLU A 214 -0.99 6.80 4.24
CA GLU A 214 -1.79 6.56 5.45
C GLU A 214 -3.17 5.94 5.15
N ALA A 215 -3.87 6.44 4.13
CA ALA A 215 -5.17 5.89 3.75
C ALA A 215 -5.10 4.42 3.31
N ARG A 216 -3.96 3.97 2.74
CA ARG A 216 -3.78 2.59 2.28
C ARG A 216 -3.33 1.70 3.44
N SER A 217 -2.43 2.18 4.30
CA SER A 217 -2.03 1.45 5.50
C SER A 217 -3.22 1.21 6.43
N LEU A 218 -4.06 2.21 6.68
CA LEU A 218 -5.26 2.07 7.52
C LEU A 218 -6.24 1.03 6.99
N ARG A 219 -6.36 0.89 5.66
CA ARG A 219 -7.22 -0.13 5.06
C ARG A 219 -6.67 -1.54 5.27
N LEU A 220 -5.35 -1.72 5.19
CA LEU A 220 -4.71 -3.00 5.52
C LEU A 220 -4.82 -3.32 7.01
N GLU A 221 -4.60 -2.34 7.89
CA GLU A 221 -4.79 -2.51 9.33
C GLU A 221 -6.22 -2.94 9.67
N LYS A 222 -7.21 -2.26 9.07
CA LYS A 222 -8.63 -2.65 9.18
C LYS A 222 -8.87 -4.08 8.71
N ALA A 223 -8.35 -4.47 7.55
CA ALA A 223 -8.52 -5.82 7.02
C ALA A 223 -7.91 -6.89 7.96
N ILE A 224 -6.70 -6.66 8.49
CA ILE A 224 -6.05 -7.59 9.43
C ILE A 224 -6.86 -7.69 10.74
N THR A 225 -7.28 -6.55 11.30
CA THR A 225 -8.03 -6.53 12.56
C THR A 225 -9.43 -7.16 12.42
N THR A 226 -10.07 -7.07 11.25
CA THR A 226 -11.32 -7.79 10.99
C THR A 226 -11.11 -9.31 10.97
N LEU A 227 -10.01 -9.78 10.35
CA LEU A 227 -9.72 -11.21 10.22
C LEU A 227 -9.21 -11.85 11.50
N TYR A 228 -8.42 -11.09 12.26
CA TYR A 228 -7.72 -11.55 13.45
C TYR A 228 -8.04 -10.61 14.64
N PRO A 229 -9.32 -10.57 15.09
CA PRO A 229 -9.76 -9.66 16.14
C PRO A 229 -9.18 -10.00 17.53
N HIS A 230 -8.56 -11.16 17.67
CA HIS A 230 -8.01 -11.69 18.93
C HIS A 230 -6.50 -11.57 19.03
N ALA A 231 -5.90 -10.60 18.33
CA ALA A 231 -4.57 -10.12 18.66
C ALA A 231 -4.48 -9.94 20.19
N PRO A 232 -3.48 -10.50 20.89
CA PRO A 232 -3.28 -10.17 22.28
C PRO A 232 -3.02 -8.65 22.31
N THR A 233 -4.06 -7.92 22.66
CA THR A 233 -3.91 -6.62 23.29
C THR A 233 -2.95 -6.92 24.41
N VAL A 234 -1.75 -6.34 24.37
CA VAL A 234 -0.89 -6.29 25.53
C VAL A 234 -1.76 -5.58 26.55
N GLU A 235 -2.50 -6.36 27.36
CA GLU A 235 -3.07 -5.89 28.60
C GLU A 235 -1.84 -5.45 29.37
N GLN A 236 -1.58 -4.15 29.29
CA GLN A 236 -0.62 -3.48 30.12
C GLN A 236 -1.07 -3.85 31.54
N PRO A 237 -0.31 -4.69 32.26
CA PRO A 237 -0.77 -5.14 33.57
C PRO A 237 -0.89 -3.88 34.41
N GLU A 238 -2.11 -3.51 34.77
CA GLU A 238 -2.34 -2.54 35.82
C GLU A 238 -1.54 -3.04 37.03
N GLY A 239 -0.56 -2.24 37.41
CA GLY A 239 0.47 -2.60 38.36
C GLY A 239 -0.13 -3.14 39.65
N SER A 240 -0.06 -4.46 39.81
CA SER A 240 -0.08 -5.09 41.11
C SER A 240 1.37 -5.20 41.56
N LEU A 241 1.74 -4.39 42.54
CA LEU A 241 3.02 -4.42 43.25
C LEU A 241 3.45 -5.87 43.57
N PRO A 242 4.67 -6.30 43.21
CA PRO A 242 5.18 -7.56 43.69
C PRO A 242 5.63 -7.41 45.15
N GLU A 243 4.89 -8.04 46.05
CA GLU A 243 5.37 -8.38 47.38
C GLU A 243 6.57 -9.33 47.22
N SER A 244 7.69 -8.96 47.85
CA SER A 244 8.99 -9.61 47.68
C SER A 244 8.99 -11.06 48.17
N PRO A 245 9.57 -12.04 47.44
CA PRO A 245 9.78 -13.38 47.99
C PRO A 245 11.10 -13.44 48.78
N PRO A 246 11.16 -14.26 49.85
CA PRO A 246 12.37 -14.41 50.64
C PRO A 246 13.43 -15.23 49.91
N LEU A 247 14.68 -14.81 50.11
CA LEU A 247 15.90 -15.45 49.63
C LEU A 247 15.93 -16.94 50.05
N ARG A 248 15.88 -17.85 49.08
CA ARG A 248 16.39 -19.22 49.25
C ARG A 248 17.68 -19.39 48.47
N LEU A 249 18.76 -19.34 49.25
CA LEU A 249 20.09 -19.79 48.91
C LEU A 249 20.08 -21.32 48.77
N VAL A 250 20.21 -21.84 47.55
CA VAL A 250 20.68 -23.21 47.35
C VAL A 250 21.75 -23.20 46.26
N ASN A 251 22.99 -23.31 46.73
CA ASN A 251 24.12 -23.83 45.95
C ASN A 251 23.75 -25.21 45.40
N SER A 252 24.10 -25.46 44.13
CA SER A 252 24.67 -26.74 43.70
C SER A 252 25.31 -26.58 42.32
N VAL A 253 26.64 -26.63 42.36
CA VAL A 253 27.57 -26.80 41.24
C VAL A 253 27.34 -28.17 40.60
N SER A 254 27.33 -28.25 39.28
CA SER A 254 27.64 -29.48 38.53
C SER A 254 28.19 -29.09 37.17
N LEU A 255 29.52 -29.09 37.11
CA LEU A 255 30.37 -29.01 35.95
C LEU A 255 30.32 -30.38 35.25
N VAL A 256 29.81 -30.46 34.01
CA VAL A 256 30.11 -31.60 33.13
C VAL A 256 30.45 -31.07 31.75
N ASP A 257 31.74 -31.14 31.52
CA ASP A 257 32.49 -30.96 30.29
C ASP A 257 32.22 -32.16 29.37
N SER A 258 31.90 -31.95 28.09
CA SER A 258 31.96 -32.97 27.03
C SER A 258 31.79 -32.34 25.64
N ASP A 259 32.92 -32.14 24.97
CA ASP A 259 33.12 -32.11 23.52
C ASP A 259 34.46 -32.84 23.27
N PRO A 260 34.85 -33.27 22.04
CA PRO A 260 34.13 -33.29 20.77
C PRO A 260 34.22 -34.64 20.03
N ALA A 261 33.40 -34.85 18.99
CA ALA A 261 33.66 -35.87 17.98
C ALA A 261 33.48 -35.31 16.57
N THR A 262 34.64 -35.02 15.97
CA THR A 262 34.90 -34.80 14.55
C THR A 262 34.39 -35.99 13.73
N GLN A 263 33.54 -35.74 12.72
CA GLN A 263 33.49 -36.62 11.55
C GLN A 263 33.54 -35.81 10.25
N ASP A 264 34.68 -36.01 9.62
CA ASP A 264 35.06 -35.82 8.24
C ASP A 264 34.17 -36.68 7.32
N ASN A 265 33.60 -36.10 6.26
CA ASN A 265 33.33 -36.84 5.02
C ASN A 265 32.93 -35.94 3.83
N THR A 266 33.93 -35.64 3.01
CA THR A 266 34.01 -35.97 1.57
C THR A 266 32.75 -35.78 0.67
N ASN A 267 32.77 -34.70 -0.12
CA ASN A 267 32.14 -34.57 -1.46
C ASN A 267 32.80 -35.56 -2.45
N PRO A 268 32.19 -35.96 -3.61
CA PRO A 268 32.19 -35.09 -4.80
C PRO A 268 31.01 -35.42 -5.80
N PRO A 269 31.04 -35.04 -7.11
CA PRO A 269 29.98 -34.20 -7.70
C PRO A 269 29.23 -34.89 -8.86
N VAL A 270 27.97 -34.55 -9.11
CA VAL A 270 27.34 -34.90 -10.40
C VAL A 270 26.37 -33.80 -10.85
N SER A 271 26.80 -33.03 -11.85
CA SER A 271 25.88 -32.41 -12.81
C SER A 271 25.50 -33.44 -13.87
N PRO A 272 24.29 -33.32 -14.46
CA PRO A 272 24.29 -33.17 -15.90
C PRO A 272 23.27 -32.12 -16.39
N THR A 273 23.81 -31.22 -17.19
CA THR A 273 23.25 -30.58 -18.38
C THR A 273 22.00 -31.26 -18.98
N ARG A 274 20.93 -30.48 -19.15
CA ARG A 274 20.04 -30.61 -20.32
C ARG A 274 19.75 -29.24 -20.93
N ARG A 275 20.28 -29.06 -22.14
CA ARG A 275 19.85 -28.13 -23.19
C ARG A 275 18.58 -28.66 -23.88
N ILE A 276 18.05 -27.84 -24.79
CA ILE A 276 17.10 -28.11 -25.91
C ILE A 276 15.67 -27.71 -25.50
N THR A 277 14.94 -26.79 -26.15
CA THR A 277 14.95 -26.35 -27.57
C THR A 277 14.34 -24.96 -27.71
N ASP A 278 14.92 -24.15 -28.60
CA ASP A 278 14.23 -23.13 -29.40
C ASP A 278 13.05 -23.73 -30.16
N VAL A 279 11.92 -23.01 -30.20
CA VAL A 279 10.95 -23.11 -31.29
C VAL A 279 10.68 -21.70 -31.79
N ASP A 280 11.47 -21.36 -32.79
CA ASP A 280 11.18 -20.38 -33.82
C ASP A 280 10.08 -20.97 -34.73
N SER A 281 8.97 -20.27 -34.93
CA SER A 281 8.01 -20.57 -36.00
C SER A 281 7.15 -19.36 -36.32
N LEU A 282 7.72 -18.51 -37.17
CA LEU A 282 7.15 -18.12 -38.48
C LEU A 282 5.68 -17.69 -38.53
N PHE A 283 5.49 -16.40 -38.82
CA PHE A 283 4.36 -15.84 -39.57
C PHE A 283 4.13 -16.60 -40.90
N PRO A 284 2.90 -16.56 -41.46
CA PRO A 284 2.65 -15.52 -42.47
C PRO A 284 1.26 -14.87 -42.43
N ASN A 285 1.24 -13.65 -42.94
CA ASN A 285 0.08 -12.91 -43.46
C ASN A 285 -0.86 -13.78 -44.29
N ASP A 286 -2.18 -13.48 -44.29
CA ASP A 286 -2.81 -13.11 -45.56
C ASP A 286 -4.12 -12.33 -45.45
N ASN A 287 -4.26 -11.43 -46.42
CA ASN A 287 -5.39 -10.58 -46.75
C ASN A 287 -6.50 -11.37 -47.46
N SER A 288 -7.77 -11.03 -47.20
CA SER A 288 -8.86 -10.95 -48.21
C SER A 288 -10.16 -10.55 -47.49
N GLN A 289 -10.68 -9.33 -47.70
CA GLN A 289 -11.66 -8.93 -48.73
C GLN A 289 -13.03 -9.64 -48.63
N ILE A 290 -14.09 -8.89 -49.02
CA ILE A 290 -15.49 -9.28 -49.33
C ILE A 290 -16.44 -9.07 -48.11
N ASN A 291 -17.48 -8.22 -48.07
CA ASN A 291 -18.38 -7.59 -49.07
C ASN A 291 -19.09 -6.33 -48.47
N PRO A 292 -19.47 -5.31 -49.26
CA PRO A 292 -20.45 -4.30 -48.86
C PRO A 292 -21.90 -4.79 -49.05
N ILE A 293 -22.77 -4.52 -48.08
CA ILE A 293 -24.21 -4.82 -48.11
C ILE A 293 -24.96 -3.73 -48.91
N PRO A 294 -25.95 -4.07 -49.75
CA PRO A 294 -26.67 -3.10 -50.58
C PRO A 294 -27.68 -2.27 -49.77
N THR A 295 -27.69 -0.96 -50.02
CA THR A 295 -28.75 -0.05 -49.60
C THR A 295 -29.99 -0.22 -50.49
N THR A 296 -31.06 -0.83 -49.99
CA THR A 296 -32.38 -0.73 -50.62
C THR A 296 -33.14 0.47 -50.09
N LYS A 297 -33.22 1.50 -50.94
CA LYS A 297 -34.31 2.49 -50.99
C LYS A 297 -35.68 1.78 -50.93
N ARG A 298 -36.59 2.25 -50.08
CA ARG A 298 -38.02 2.10 -50.32
C ARG A 298 -38.71 3.43 -50.02
N ASN A 299 -39.09 4.11 -51.10
CA ASN A 299 -40.07 5.18 -51.10
C ASN A 299 -41.47 4.55 -50.91
N ASN A 300 -42.28 5.15 -50.01
CA ASN A 300 -43.72 5.51 -50.01
C ASN A 300 -44.68 4.96 -51.10
N PRO A 301 -46.04 5.14 -51.08
CA PRO A 301 -47.00 5.78 -50.14
C PRO A 301 -48.29 4.89 -49.96
N PRO A 302 -49.56 5.41 -49.96
CA PRO A 302 -50.27 6.29 -49.02
C PRO A 302 -51.48 5.59 -48.34
N SER A 303 -51.99 6.17 -47.24
CA SER A 303 -53.43 6.37 -46.92
C SER A 303 -53.56 7.05 -45.57
#